data_AF-A0A2V7FF91-F1
#
_entry.id   AF-A0A2V7FF91-F1
#
_cell.length_a   1.000
_cell.length_b   1.000
_cell.length_c   1.000
_cell.angle_alpha   90.00
_cell.angle_beta   90.00
_cell.angle_gamma   90.00
#
_symmetry.space_group_name_H-M   'P 1'
#
loop_
_entity.id
_entity.type
_entity.pdbx_description
1 polymer ?
#
loop_
_entity_poly.entity_id
_entity_poly.type
_entity_poly.pdbx_seq_one_letter_code
_entity_poly.pdbx_strand_id
1 'polypeptide(L)'
;MDDEVAVAATTRVAQVFDLHALKAFAPDKRVRKMLFKTEQLWSEIACYEPGQSTVMHTHPREEEAIFVLEGTANMNIAGEEVVVPGGSVVKFPSNVPHDVRNLRNERCVIMFIKANPKILRGVSDG
;
A
#
# COMPACT_ATOMS: atom_id res chain seq x y z
N MET A 1 -9.40 -13.33 5.93
CA MET A 1 -9.83 -11.95 5.63
C MET A 1 -10.04 -11.96 4.14
N ASP A 2 -11.29 -11.90 3.70
CA ASP A 2 -11.60 -11.98 2.27
C ASP A 2 -11.13 -10.69 1.63
N ASP A 3 -9.97 -10.76 0.96
CA ASP A 3 -9.42 -9.65 0.19
C ASP A 3 -10.31 -9.48 -1.05
N GLU A 4 -11.14 -8.44 -1.05
CA GLU A 4 -12.03 -8.13 -2.17
C GLU A 4 -11.20 -7.64 -3.37
N VAL A 5 -11.45 -8.17 -4.56
CA VAL A 5 -10.80 -7.67 -5.78
C VAL A 5 -11.50 -6.40 -6.23
N ALA A 6 -10.74 -5.31 -6.41
CA ALA A 6 -11.25 -4.04 -6.88
C ALA A 6 -11.79 -4.16 -8.31
N VAL A 7 -12.91 -3.49 -8.55
CA VAL A 7 -13.47 -3.37 -9.91
C VAL A 7 -12.71 -2.29 -10.66
N ALA A 8 -12.11 -2.66 -11.80
CA ALA A 8 -11.44 -1.74 -12.71
C ALA A 8 -12.31 -1.46 -13.93
N ALA A 9 -12.30 -0.22 -14.42
CA ALA A 9 -12.74 0.04 -15.79
C ALA A 9 -11.73 -0.61 -16.74
N THR A 10 -12.18 -1.51 -17.61
CA THR A 10 -11.30 -2.29 -18.49
C THR A 10 -11.52 -1.89 -19.93
N THR A 11 -10.44 -1.55 -20.62
CA THR A 11 -10.40 -1.35 -22.07
C THR A 11 -9.71 -2.54 -22.73
N ARG A 12 -9.60 -2.55 -24.07
CA ARG A 12 -8.85 -3.59 -24.80
C ARG A 12 -7.38 -3.69 -24.40
N VAL A 13 -6.78 -2.60 -23.91
CA VAL A 13 -5.32 -2.49 -23.71
C VAL A 13 -4.91 -2.15 -22.29
N ALA A 14 -5.85 -1.80 -21.41
CA ALA A 14 -5.54 -1.29 -20.08
C ALA A 14 -6.68 -1.53 -19.09
N GLN A 15 -6.31 -1.66 -17.81
CA GLN A 15 -7.20 -1.59 -16.66
C GLN A 15 -6.97 -0.26 -15.94
N VAL A 16 -8.05 0.45 -15.61
CA VAL A 16 -8.04 1.73 -14.91
C VAL A 16 -8.71 1.55 -13.56
N PHE A 17 -7.95 1.80 -12.49
CA PHE A 17 -8.41 1.76 -11.11
C PHE A 17 -8.59 3.19 -10.61
N ASP A 18 -9.83 3.62 -10.41
CA ASP A 18 -10.11 4.89 -9.75
C ASP A 18 -9.98 4.71 -8.23
N LEU A 19 -8.84 5.12 -7.68
CA LEU A 19 -8.57 4.98 -6.26
C LEU A 19 -9.56 5.76 -5.40
N HIS A 20 -10.14 6.87 -5.88
CA HIS A 20 -11.14 7.62 -5.12
C HIS A 20 -12.46 6.85 -5.05
N ALA A 21 -12.90 6.23 -6.14
CA ALA A 21 -14.10 5.41 -6.19
C ALA A 21 -13.96 4.09 -5.40
N LEU A 22 -12.74 3.58 -5.25
CA LEU A 22 -12.48 2.31 -4.58
C LEU A 22 -12.40 2.41 -3.05
N LYS A 23 -12.28 3.61 -2.50
CA LYS A 23 -12.28 3.85 -1.05
C LYS A 23 -13.50 3.22 -0.39
N ALA A 24 -13.26 2.48 0.69
CA ALA A 24 -14.32 1.90 1.51
C ALA A 24 -13.82 1.82 2.95
N PHE A 25 -14.74 1.91 3.91
CA PHE A 25 -14.39 1.95 5.33
C PHE A 25 -15.34 1.07 6.11
N ALA A 26 -14.82 0.43 7.15
CA ALA A 26 -15.58 -0.33 8.11
C ALA A 26 -15.08 0.04 9.51
N PRO A 27 -15.99 0.18 10.51
CA PRO A 27 -15.60 0.64 11.84
C PRO A 27 -14.73 -0.38 12.59
N ASP A 28 -14.93 -1.66 12.33
CA ASP A 28 -14.33 -2.79 13.05
C ASP A 28 -13.00 -3.27 12.46
N LYS A 29 -12.74 -2.95 11.18
CA LYS A 29 -11.53 -3.39 10.48
C LYS A 29 -11.13 -2.44 9.36
N ARG A 30 -9.83 -2.37 9.09
CA ARG A 30 -9.32 -1.74 7.87
C ARG A 30 -9.90 -2.46 6.66
N VAL A 31 -10.27 -1.70 5.63
CA VAL A 31 -10.71 -2.28 4.36
C VAL A 31 -9.52 -2.32 3.41
N ARG A 32 -9.31 -3.46 2.75
CA ARG A 32 -8.30 -3.66 1.73
C ARG A 32 -8.97 -4.18 0.47
N LYS A 33 -8.54 -3.68 -0.69
CA LYS A 33 -8.97 -4.22 -1.98
C LYS A 33 -7.75 -4.46 -2.87
N MET A 34 -7.69 -5.65 -3.45
CA MET A 34 -6.67 -6.01 -4.44
C MET A 34 -6.89 -5.21 -5.71
N LEU A 35 -5.91 -4.41 -6.13
CA LEU A 35 -5.97 -3.73 -7.43
C LEU A 35 -5.54 -4.71 -8.51
N PHE A 36 -4.29 -5.16 -8.44
CA PHE A 36 -3.76 -6.14 -9.38
C PHE A 36 -2.63 -6.93 -8.75
N LYS A 37 -2.43 -8.14 -9.29
CA LYS A 37 -1.28 -8.97 -8.99
C LYS A 37 -0.79 -9.61 -10.27
N THR A 38 0.47 -9.39 -10.59
CA THR A 38 1.18 -10.01 -11.70
C THR A 38 2.32 -10.86 -11.14
N GLU A 39 3.16 -11.40 -12.02
CA GLU A 39 4.39 -12.08 -11.60
C GLU A 39 5.38 -11.13 -10.88
N GLN A 40 5.34 -9.83 -11.20
CA GLN A 40 6.32 -8.85 -10.76
C GLN A 40 5.77 -7.85 -9.75
N LEU A 41 4.50 -7.48 -9.89
CA LEU A 41 3.88 -6.40 -9.14
C LEU A 41 2.66 -6.91 -8.37
N TRP A 42 2.53 -6.45 -7.13
CA TRP A 42 1.33 -6.59 -6.33
C TRP A 42 0.93 -5.21 -5.86
N SER A 43 -0.29 -4.79 -6.17
CA SER A 43 -0.84 -3.54 -5.65
C SER A 43 -2.21 -3.69 -5.02
N GLU A 44 -2.42 -2.94 -3.94
CA GLU A 44 -3.70 -2.83 -3.25
C GLU A 44 -3.95 -1.40 -2.81
N ILE A 45 -5.23 -1.10 -2.54
CA ILE A 45 -5.65 0.05 -1.76
C ILE A 45 -6.03 -0.40 -0.35
N ALA A 46 -5.60 0.33 0.67
CA ALA A 46 -5.98 0.11 2.06
C ALA A 46 -6.54 1.40 2.68
N CYS A 47 -7.69 1.28 3.32
CA CYS A 47 -8.45 2.38 3.91
C CYS A 47 -8.61 2.14 5.41
N TYR A 48 -8.26 3.15 6.19
CA TYR A 48 -8.20 3.10 7.65
C TYR A 48 -9.13 4.15 8.24
N GLU A 49 -10.06 3.72 9.10
CA GLU A 49 -10.68 4.62 10.07
C GLU A 49 -9.67 5.05 11.14
N PRO A 50 -9.94 6.12 11.90
CA PRO A 50 -9.12 6.53 13.05
C PRO A 50 -8.80 5.37 13.99
N GLY A 51 -7.52 5.24 14.36
CA GLY A 51 -7.03 4.18 15.26
C GLY A 51 -6.77 2.82 14.61
N GLN A 52 -7.16 2.61 13.35
CA GLN A 52 -6.90 1.35 12.66
C GLN A 52 -5.45 1.25 12.16
N SER A 53 -4.98 0.01 11.97
CA SER A 53 -3.60 -0.26 11.55
C SER A 53 -3.46 -1.51 10.69
N THR A 54 -2.35 -1.56 9.96
CA THR A 54 -1.72 -2.78 9.47
C THR A 54 -0.59 -3.10 10.43
N VAL A 55 -0.65 -4.29 11.02
CA VAL A 55 0.32 -4.75 12.03
C VAL A 55 1.74 -4.85 11.45
N MET A 56 2.74 -4.78 12.33
CA MET A 56 4.14 -4.99 12.00
C MET A 56 4.35 -6.30 11.22
N HIS A 57 5.00 -6.21 10.07
CA HIS A 57 5.29 -7.37 9.22
C HIS A 57 6.49 -7.11 8.31
N THR A 58 6.92 -8.17 7.61
CA THR A 58 8.07 -8.14 6.70
C THR A 58 7.78 -8.95 5.44
N HIS A 59 8.32 -8.49 4.31
CA HIS A 59 8.28 -9.20 3.03
C HIS A 59 9.69 -9.66 2.63
N PRO A 60 10.00 -10.97 2.67
CA PRO A 60 11.37 -11.45 2.43
C PRO A 60 11.86 -11.28 0.98
N ARG A 61 10.95 -11.10 0.02
CA ARG A 61 11.29 -11.08 -1.42
C ARG A 61 10.88 -9.81 -2.12
N GLU A 62 9.97 -9.05 -1.55
CA GLU A 62 9.38 -7.88 -2.17
C GLU A 62 9.87 -6.61 -1.47
N GLU A 63 10.35 -5.63 -2.25
CA GLU A 63 10.41 -4.25 -1.78
C GLU A 63 9.04 -3.60 -1.92
N GLU A 64 8.80 -2.52 -1.18
CA GLU A 64 7.49 -1.88 -1.14
C GLU A 64 7.60 -0.36 -1.20
N ALA A 65 6.72 0.23 -1.98
CA ALA A 65 6.45 1.66 -2.01
C ALA A 65 4.98 1.90 -1.65
N ILE A 66 4.74 2.82 -0.73
CA ILE A 66 3.40 3.21 -0.27
C ILE A 66 3.16 4.66 -0.64
N PHE A 67 2.13 4.90 -1.44
CA PHE A 67 1.58 6.22 -1.71
C PHE A 67 0.42 6.51 -0.77
N VAL A 68 0.51 7.61 -0.01
CA VAL A 68 -0.59 8.07 0.85
C VAL A 68 -1.49 8.97 0.00
N LEU A 69 -2.66 8.48 -0.36
CA LEU A 69 -3.64 9.22 -1.16
C LEU A 69 -4.34 10.30 -0.33
N GLU A 70 -4.75 9.97 0.89
CA GLU A 70 -5.55 10.83 1.76
C GLU A 70 -5.14 10.64 3.23
N GLY A 71 -5.16 11.72 4.01
CA GLY A 71 -4.83 11.69 5.44
C GLY A 71 -3.33 11.67 5.70
N THR A 72 -2.92 10.93 6.74
CA THR A 72 -1.52 10.80 7.15
C THR A 72 -1.28 9.38 7.66
N ALA A 73 -0.28 8.71 7.09
CA ALA A 73 0.19 7.43 7.59
C ALA A 73 1.30 7.64 8.62
N ASN A 74 1.13 7.08 9.82
CA ASN A 74 2.19 6.98 10.82
C ASN A 74 2.78 5.57 10.73
N MET A 75 4.07 5.45 10.50
CA MET A 75 4.72 4.16 10.26
C MET A 75 5.91 3.99 11.18
N ASN A 76 6.07 2.79 11.74
CA ASN A 76 7.37 2.34 12.22
C ASN A 76 8.04 1.56 11.09
N ILE A 77 9.26 1.94 10.72
CA ILE A 77 10.06 1.28 9.67
C ILE A 77 11.44 0.98 10.27
N ALA A 78 11.74 -0.30 10.50
CA ALA A 78 12.97 -0.74 11.17
C ALA A 78 13.27 -0.04 12.51
N GLY A 79 12.23 0.30 13.28
CA GLY A 79 12.38 0.99 14.57
C GLY A 79 12.30 2.51 14.48
N GLU A 80 12.36 3.09 13.28
CA GLU A 80 12.25 4.54 13.07
C GLU A 80 10.80 4.96 12.82
N GLU A 81 10.37 6.04 13.46
CA GLU A 81 9.04 6.62 13.27
C GLU A 81 9.03 7.56 12.07
N VAL A 82 8.22 7.23 11.06
CA VAL A 82 8.09 7.97 9.81
C VAL A 82 6.65 8.44 9.64
N VAL A 83 6.48 9.75 9.45
CA VAL A 83 5.17 10.37 9.20
C VAL A 83 5.07 10.70 7.71
N VAL A 84 4.08 10.12 7.03
CA VAL A 84 3.91 10.26 5.58
C VAL A 84 2.58 10.97 5.30
N PRO A 85 2.60 12.26 4.92
CA PRO A 85 1.38 13.03 4.65
C PRO A 85 0.78 12.66 3.28
N GLY A 86 -0.50 12.93 3.10
CA GLY A 86 -1.21 12.77 1.83
C GLY A 86 -0.48 13.45 0.66
N GLY A 87 -0.47 12.78 -0.49
CA GLY A 87 0.29 13.17 -1.68
C GLY A 87 1.75 12.72 -1.67
N SER A 88 2.22 12.01 -0.64
CA SER A 88 3.61 11.56 -0.52
C SER A 88 3.77 10.07 -0.77
N VAL A 89 4.99 9.66 -1.15
CA VAL A 89 5.41 8.26 -1.28
C VAL A 89 6.52 7.97 -0.27
N VAL A 90 6.44 6.84 0.43
CA VAL A 90 7.55 6.25 1.18
C VAL A 90 7.92 4.92 0.53
N LYS A 91 9.21 4.58 0.51
CA LYS A 91 9.68 3.29 -0.01
C LYS A 91 10.76 2.70 0.87
N PHE A 92 10.76 1.37 1.00
CA PHE A 92 11.73 0.64 1.80
C PHE A 92 12.05 -0.71 1.14
N PRO A 93 13.30 -1.20 1.31
CA PRO A 93 13.73 -2.42 0.65
C PRO A 93 13.04 -3.66 1.24
N SER A 94 13.17 -4.78 0.53
CA SER A 94 12.73 -6.08 1.03
C SER A 94 13.37 -6.42 2.37
N ASN A 95 12.67 -7.23 3.14
CA ASN A 95 13.08 -7.71 4.45
C ASN A 95 13.22 -6.62 5.54
N VAL A 96 12.62 -5.43 5.32
CA VAL A 96 12.50 -4.38 6.33
C VAL A 96 11.17 -4.53 7.08
N PRO A 97 11.18 -4.68 8.42
CA PRO A 97 9.96 -4.72 9.21
C PRO A 97 9.28 -3.36 9.21
N HIS A 98 7.97 -3.34 8.96
CA HIS A 98 7.19 -2.11 8.90
C HIS A 98 5.72 -2.31 9.34
N ASP A 99 5.12 -1.22 9.83
CA ASP A 99 3.68 -1.11 10.11
C ASP A 99 3.05 0.09 9.39
N VAL A 100 1.72 0.18 9.41
CA VAL A 100 0.98 1.39 9.04
C VAL A 100 -0.09 1.65 10.08
N ARG A 101 -0.10 2.83 10.69
CA ARG A 101 -1.05 3.23 11.72
C ARG A 101 -1.73 4.53 11.31
N ASN A 102 -3.05 4.58 11.42
CA ASN A 102 -3.78 5.85 11.38
C ASN A 102 -3.95 6.37 12.80
N LEU A 103 -3.05 7.24 13.25
CA LEU A 103 -3.09 7.83 14.59
C LEU A 103 -3.88 9.15 14.64
N ARG A 104 -4.50 9.55 13.53
CA ARG A 104 -5.22 10.81 13.39
C ARG A 104 -6.73 10.59 13.52
N ASN A 105 -7.47 11.69 13.65
CA ASN A 105 -8.94 11.67 13.75
C ASN A 105 -9.61 11.68 12.37
N GLU A 106 -8.84 11.88 11.31
CA GLU A 106 -9.26 11.77 9.92
C GLU A 106 -9.00 10.36 9.38
N ARG A 107 -9.67 10.03 8.28
CA ARG A 107 -9.41 8.80 7.53
C ARG A 107 -8.04 8.86 6.85
N CYS A 108 -7.39 7.70 6.76
CA CYS A 108 -6.15 7.53 6.02
C CYS A 108 -6.36 6.51 4.89
N VAL A 109 -5.87 6.83 3.69
CA VAL A 109 -5.96 5.95 2.52
C VAL A 109 -4.58 5.85 1.89
N ILE A 110 -4.15 4.61 1.66
CA ILE A 110 -2.90 4.32 0.96
C ILE A 110 -3.17 3.43 -0.24
N MET A 111 -2.31 3.55 -1.24
CA MET A 111 -2.08 2.51 -2.24
C MET A 111 -0.63 2.08 -2.10
N PHE A 112 -0.35 0.78 -2.17
CA PHE A 112 1.02 0.29 -2.16
C PHE A 112 1.31 -0.54 -3.40
N ILE A 113 2.58 -0.61 -3.77
CA ILE A 113 3.13 -1.53 -4.75
C ILE A 113 4.24 -2.31 -4.08
N LYS A 114 4.14 -3.62 -4.16
CA LYS A 114 5.19 -4.58 -3.84
C LYS A 114 5.79 -5.08 -5.14
N ALA A 115 7.11 -5.03 -5.25
CA ALA A 115 7.83 -5.50 -6.42
C ALA A 115 8.90 -6.51 -6.01
N ASN A 116 9.07 -7.58 -6.79
CA ASN A 116 10.19 -8.50 -6.59
C ASN A 116 11.41 -8.01 -7.40
N PRO A 117 12.43 -7.42 -6.75
CA PRO A 117 13.56 -6.80 -7.44
C PRO A 117 14.44 -7.84 -8.16
N LYS A 118 14.36 -9.13 -7.82
CA LYS A 118 15.12 -10.18 -8.51
C LYS A 118 14.65 -10.41 -9.95
N ILE A 119 13.44 -9.96 -10.30
CA ILE A 119 12.93 -9.98 -11.67
C ILE A 119 13.35 -8.71 -12.42
N LEU A 120 13.52 -7.59 -11.70
CA LEU A 120 13.97 -6.30 -12.22
C LEU A 120 15.50 -6.15 -12.26
N ARG A 121 16.27 -7.19 -12.60
CA ARG A 121 17.70 -7.02 -12.91
C ARG A 121 17.85 -6.21 -14.20
N GLY A 122 17.60 -4.90 -14.10
CA GLY A 122 18.16 -3.88 -14.96
C GLY A 122 19.65 -3.83 -14.69
N VAL A 123 20.41 -3.74 -15.79
CA VAL A 123 21.85 -3.49 -15.84
C VAL A 123 22.24 -2.55 -14.70
N SER A 124 23.17 -3.00 -13.85
CA SER A 124 23.89 -2.08 -12.97
C SER A 124 24.48 -0.99 -13.83
N ASP A 125 24.01 0.24 -13.68
CA ASP A 125 24.68 1.41 -14.23
C ASP A 125 26.14 1.39 -13.73
N GLY A 126 27.06 1.29 -14.68
CA GLY A 126 28.49 1.48 -14.46
C GLY A 126 28.85 2.96 -14.33
#